data_AF-A0A956J9S0-F1
#
_entry.id   AF-A0A956J9S0-F1
#
_cell.length_a   1.000
_cell.length_b   1.000
_cell.length_c   1.000
_cell.angle_alpha   90.00
_cell.angle_beta   90.00
_cell.angle_gamma   90.00
#
_symmetry.space_group_name_H-M   'P 1'
#
loop_
_entity.id
_entity.type
_entity.pdbx_description
1 polymer ?
#
loop_
_entity_poly.entity_id
_entity_poly.type
_entity_poly.pdbx_seq_one_letter_code
_entity_poly.pdbx_strand_id
1 'polypeptide(L)'
;MDERDRVRPPRSYHRSPADARRYQRHGVLYMGMIYAALGTAMGGVVPLPVVAPVIVIAYLRGALLTHELIHVRRPEQVAWMLRMMMLFDTPLGLGYRENQSIHLRHHQQAATEADPEFYQIRGGPLRAFVAAMLGSELAAAKWVIARGMSPSLRREATVRALVMLTLVAAQPLVFLQYWIVIRTTIGVSNFMFHHLLHYRRGQYGTFCLRLPGPLDASLRLVLGRALAAVLCEHDAHHAWGQVKAERLPGLLQAYPAPSGGPR
;
A
#
# COMPACT_ATOMS: atom_id res chain seq x y z
N MET A 1 0.03 -20.21 36.61
CA MET A 1 0.34 -19.56 35.32
C MET A 1 -0.99 -19.07 34.78
N ASP A 2 -1.17 -17.75 34.68
CA ASP A 2 -2.43 -17.17 34.25
C ASP A 2 -2.67 -17.52 32.77
N GLU A 3 -3.82 -18.09 32.45
CA GLU A 3 -4.23 -18.48 31.09
C GLU A 3 -4.33 -17.29 30.13
N ARG A 4 -4.12 -16.07 30.66
CA ARG A 4 -4.09 -14.79 29.97
C ARG A 4 -2.71 -14.42 29.40
N ASP A 5 -1.64 -15.14 29.76
CA ASP A 5 -0.34 -15.06 29.08
C ASP A 5 -0.33 -15.82 27.74
N ARG A 6 -1.48 -15.84 27.03
CA ARG A 6 -1.64 -16.44 25.71
C ARG A 6 -0.61 -15.87 24.74
N VAL A 7 0.41 -16.71 24.60
CA VAL A 7 1.47 -16.86 23.62
C VAL A 7 1.45 -15.80 22.54
N ARG A 8 2.43 -14.91 22.57
CA ARG A 8 2.77 -14.10 21.40
C ARG A 8 3.37 -15.03 20.33
N PRO A 9 3.18 -14.74 19.03
CA PRO A 9 3.90 -15.47 17.98
C PRO A 9 5.40 -15.49 18.28
N PRO A 10 6.09 -16.63 18.09
CA PRO A 10 7.52 -16.72 18.39
C PRO A 10 8.32 -15.78 17.49
N ARG A 11 9.49 -15.32 17.94
CA ARG A 11 10.35 -14.39 17.17
C ARG A 11 10.73 -14.90 15.78
N SER A 12 10.74 -16.22 15.57
CA SER A 12 10.97 -16.84 14.25
C SER A 12 9.88 -16.49 13.22
N TYR A 13 8.70 -16.07 13.66
CA TYR A 13 7.60 -15.60 12.80
C TYR A 13 7.76 -14.14 12.40
N HIS A 14 8.59 -13.36 13.11
CA HIS A 14 8.74 -11.94 12.88
C HIS A 14 9.63 -11.66 11.66
N ARG A 15 9.34 -10.57 10.94
CA ARG A 15 10.18 -10.09 9.84
C ARG A 15 11.59 -9.78 10.34
N SER A 16 12.59 -10.21 9.58
CA SER A 16 14.01 -10.04 9.90
C SER A 16 14.64 -8.88 9.10
N PRO A 17 15.86 -8.43 9.46
CA PRO A 17 16.62 -7.49 8.64
C PRO A 17 16.87 -7.96 7.21
N ALA A 18 16.96 -9.29 6.99
CA ALA A 18 17.11 -9.88 5.67
C ALA A 18 15.83 -9.74 4.84
N ASP A 19 14.65 -9.92 5.44
CA ASP A 19 13.37 -9.69 4.80
C ASP A 19 13.23 -8.23 4.35
N ALA A 20 13.62 -7.28 5.22
CA ALA A 20 13.60 -5.86 4.89
C ALA A 20 14.51 -5.51 3.69
N ARG A 21 15.71 -6.08 3.62
CA ARG A 21 16.62 -5.90 2.46
C ARG A 21 16.00 -6.47 1.18
N ARG A 22 15.36 -7.64 1.27
CA ARG A 22 14.66 -8.28 0.15
C ARG A 22 13.51 -7.40 -0.35
N TYR A 23 12.68 -6.88 0.55
CA TYR A 23 11.57 -5.98 0.19
C TYR A 23 12.07 -4.71 -0.50
N GLN A 24 13.11 -4.07 0.05
CA GLN A 24 13.71 -2.88 -0.56
C GLN A 24 14.28 -3.17 -1.95
N ARG A 25 15.04 -4.25 -2.13
CA ARG A 25 15.60 -4.62 -3.44
C ARG A 25 14.50 -4.88 -4.47
N HIS A 26 13.49 -5.66 -4.11
CA HIS A 26 12.39 -5.98 -5.03
C HIS A 26 11.50 -4.76 -5.29
N GLY A 27 11.29 -3.89 -4.30
CA GLY A 27 10.58 -2.62 -4.49
C GLY A 27 11.28 -1.73 -5.52
N VAL A 28 12.61 -1.55 -5.40
CA VAL A 28 13.39 -0.80 -6.40
C VAL A 28 13.30 -1.44 -7.78
N LEU A 29 13.38 -2.77 -7.85
CA LEU A 29 13.23 -3.51 -9.12
C LEU A 29 11.87 -3.23 -9.77
N TYR A 30 10.76 -3.39 -9.05
CA TYR A 30 9.43 -3.16 -9.60
C TYR A 30 9.21 -1.69 -10.00
N MET A 31 9.73 -0.75 -9.22
CA MET A 31 9.67 0.66 -9.60
C MET A 31 10.49 0.93 -10.87
N GLY A 32 11.66 0.33 -11.00
CA GLY A 32 12.47 0.36 -12.22
C GLY A 32 11.74 -0.24 -13.43
N MET A 33 10.99 -1.33 -13.25
CA MET A 33 10.17 -1.93 -14.31
C MET A 33 9.06 -0.98 -14.77
N ILE A 34 8.40 -0.28 -13.85
CA ILE A 34 7.37 0.73 -14.19
C ILE A 34 8.00 1.86 -15.01
N TYR A 35 9.16 2.35 -14.60
CA TYR A 35 9.86 3.43 -15.30
C TYR A 35 10.39 2.99 -16.67
N ALA A 36 10.92 1.77 -16.78
CA ALA A 36 11.35 1.21 -18.05
C ALA A 36 10.16 1.02 -19.01
N ALA A 37 9.02 0.52 -18.52
CA ALA A 37 7.80 0.39 -19.31
C ALA A 37 7.29 1.75 -19.81
N LEU A 38 7.22 2.75 -18.92
CA LEU A 38 6.82 4.11 -19.30
C LEU A 38 7.80 4.74 -20.29
N GLY A 39 9.11 4.65 -20.04
CA GLY A 39 10.15 5.17 -20.94
C GLY A 39 10.11 4.53 -22.33
N THR A 40 9.88 3.21 -22.39
CA THR A 40 9.72 2.47 -23.65
C THR A 40 8.49 2.97 -24.43
N ALA A 41 7.38 3.23 -23.75
CA ALA A 41 6.17 3.76 -24.37
C ALA A 41 6.32 5.22 -24.83
N MET A 42 6.95 6.06 -24.01
CA MET A 42 7.23 7.46 -24.37
C MET A 42 8.23 7.59 -25.52
N GLY A 43 9.16 6.64 -25.65
CA GLY A 43 10.08 6.54 -26.80
C GLY A 43 9.43 6.01 -28.08
N GLY A 44 8.13 5.67 -28.06
CA GLY A 44 7.42 5.15 -29.22
C GLY A 44 7.77 3.72 -29.61
N VAL A 45 8.51 2.99 -28.77
CA VAL A 45 8.98 1.62 -29.08
C VAL A 45 7.84 0.61 -28.96
N VAL A 46 6.98 0.76 -27.93
CA VAL A 46 5.82 -0.11 -27.69
C VAL A 46 4.65 0.75 -27.22
N PRO A 47 3.43 0.58 -27.75
CA PRO A 47 2.28 1.39 -27.30
C PRO A 47 1.93 1.08 -25.84
N LEU A 48 1.48 2.09 -25.09
CA LEU A 48 1.23 1.95 -23.66
C LEU A 48 0.27 0.81 -23.29
N PRO A 49 -0.85 0.56 -24.00
CA PRO A 49 -1.75 -0.56 -23.65
C PRO A 49 -1.06 -1.92 -23.58
N VAL A 50 0.02 -2.13 -24.34
CA VAL A 50 0.79 -3.39 -24.33
C VAL A 50 1.65 -3.51 -23.07
N VAL A 51 2.23 -2.41 -22.59
CA VAL A 51 3.06 -2.40 -21.36
C VAL A 51 2.25 -2.13 -20.08
N ALA A 52 0.98 -1.72 -20.20
CA ALA A 52 0.11 -1.43 -19.06
C ALA A 52 -0.05 -2.61 -18.08
N PRO A 53 -0.22 -3.89 -18.51
CA PRO A 53 -0.27 -5.02 -17.57
C PRO A 53 1.00 -5.16 -16.71
N VAL A 54 2.18 -4.86 -17.29
CA VAL A 54 3.45 -4.87 -16.56
C VAL A 54 3.44 -3.79 -15.48
N ILE A 55 2.97 -2.59 -15.83
CA ILE A 55 2.84 -1.47 -14.89
C ILE A 55 1.91 -1.84 -13.73
N VAL A 56 0.73 -2.41 -14.02
CA VAL A 56 -0.24 -2.82 -13.01
C VAL A 56 0.36 -3.86 -12.05
N ILE A 57 0.95 -4.93 -12.59
CA ILE A 57 1.53 -6.02 -11.77
C ILE A 57 2.71 -5.50 -10.93
N ALA A 58 3.62 -4.75 -11.56
CA ALA A 58 4.77 -4.19 -10.88
C ALA A 58 4.35 -3.19 -9.79
N TYR A 59 3.33 -2.36 -10.05
CA TYR A 59 2.77 -1.43 -9.08
C TYR A 59 2.23 -2.18 -7.87
N LEU A 60 1.31 -3.14 -8.07
CA LEU A 60 0.68 -3.86 -6.97
C LEU A 60 1.70 -4.59 -6.10
N ARG A 61 2.69 -5.25 -6.73
CA ARG A 61 3.77 -5.93 -6.01
C ARG A 61 4.69 -4.94 -5.28
N GLY A 62 5.06 -3.85 -5.93
CA GLY A 62 5.91 -2.80 -5.36
C GLY A 62 5.24 -2.10 -4.16
N ALA A 63 3.96 -1.76 -4.28
CA ALA A 63 3.16 -1.14 -3.23
C ALA A 63 3.04 -2.06 -2.01
N LEU A 64 2.70 -3.34 -2.20
CA LEU A 64 2.60 -4.30 -1.09
C LEU A 64 3.97 -4.58 -0.43
N LEU A 65 5.06 -4.65 -1.18
CA LEU A 65 6.40 -4.76 -0.59
C LEU A 65 6.80 -3.50 0.19
N THR A 66 6.39 -2.33 -0.27
CA THR A 66 6.63 -1.06 0.42
C THR A 66 5.81 -1.00 1.70
N HIS A 67 4.55 -1.45 1.66
CA HIS A 67 3.72 -1.65 2.84
C HIS A 67 4.38 -2.57 3.87
N GLU A 68 4.91 -3.73 3.45
CA GLU A 68 5.66 -4.62 4.35
C GLU A 68 6.93 -3.96 4.91
N LEU A 69 7.61 -3.14 4.10
CA LEU A 69 8.82 -2.40 4.50
C LEU A 69 8.51 -1.35 5.58
N ILE A 70 7.34 -0.70 5.51
CA ILE A 70 6.85 0.28 6.50
C ILE A 70 6.82 -0.30 7.91
N HIS A 71 6.55 -1.60 8.06
CA HIS A 71 6.53 -2.25 9.37
C HIS A 71 7.92 -2.50 9.97
N VAL A 72 9.00 -2.42 9.17
CA VAL A 72 10.33 -2.90 9.59
C VAL A 72 11.47 -1.90 9.39
N ARG A 73 11.26 -0.83 8.61
CA ARG A 73 12.29 0.18 8.34
C ARG A 73 11.81 1.58 8.62
N ARG A 74 12.66 2.35 9.31
CA ARG A 74 12.50 3.80 9.43
C ARG A 74 12.81 4.48 8.09
N PRO A 75 12.33 5.71 7.85
CA PRO A 75 12.47 6.37 6.55
C PRO A 75 13.93 6.55 6.12
N GLU A 76 14.84 6.80 7.07
CA GLU A 76 16.26 7.03 6.80
C GLU A 76 16.98 5.75 6.33
N GLN A 77 16.39 4.58 6.57
CA GLN A 77 16.95 3.27 6.21
C GLN A 77 16.46 2.79 4.84
N VAL A 78 15.52 3.49 4.22
CA VAL A 78 14.92 3.12 2.94
C VAL A 78 15.64 3.86 1.81
N ALA A 79 15.90 3.15 0.71
CA ALA A 79 16.49 3.73 -0.49
C ALA A 79 15.68 4.97 -0.93
N TRP A 80 16.39 6.06 -1.26
CA TRP A 80 15.76 7.34 -1.62
C TRP A 80 14.69 7.20 -2.71
N MET A 81 14.97 6.38 -3.72
CA MET A 81 14.04 6.03 -4.79
C MET A 81 12.70 5.48 -4.27
N LEU A 82 12.70 4.61 -3.26
CA LEU A 82 11.48 4.11 -2.63
C LEU A 82 10.89 5.10 -1.62
N ARG A 83 11.72 5.95 -0.99
CA ARG A 83 11.25 7.02 -0.10
C ARG A 83 10.39 8.05 -0.84
N MET A 84 10.74 8.30 -2.09
CA MET A 84 9.98 9.14 -3.01
C MET A 84 8.60 8.58 -3.36
N MET A 85 8.26 7.40 -2.82
CA MET A 85 7.02 6.64 -2.94
C MET A 85 6.32 6.85 -4.27
N MET A 86 6.52 5.89 -5.18
CA MET A 86 5.83 5.83 -6.47
C MET A 86 5.71 7.22 -7.11
N LEU A 87 6.86 7.79 -7.51
CA LEU A 87 7.07 9.17 -7.98
C LEU A 87 6.00 9.72 -8.96
N PHE A 88 5.21 8.85 -9.57
CA PHE A 88 4.24 9.15 -10.63
C PHE A 88 2.79 8.80 -10.30
N ASP A 89 2.46 8.58 -9.02
CA ASP A 89 1.06 8.40 -8.61
C ASP A 89 0.30 9.73 -8.71
N THR A 90 0.89 10.78 -8.16
CA THR A 90 0.33 12.13 -8.13
C THR A 90 1.40 13.17 -7.77
N PRO A 91 1.34 14.39 -8.33
CA PRO A 91 2.29 15.45 -7.97
C PRO A 91 2.18 15.84 -6.49
N LEU A 92 1.00 15.62 -5.89
CA LEU A 92 0.70 15.99 -4.51
C LEU A 92 0.88 14.83 -3.52
N GLY A 93 1.63 13.79 -3.89
CA GLY A 93 1.82 12.62 -3.04
C GLY A 93 2.54 12.91 -1.71
N LEU A 94 2.33 12.04 -0.74
CA LEU A 94 3.13 11.98 0.48
C LEU A 94 4.39 11.12 0.28
N GLY A 95 5.45 11.41 1.03
CA GLY A 95 6.66 10.58 1.06
C GLY A 95 6.51 9.36 1.95
N TYR A 96 7.52 8.49 1.97
CA TYR A 96 7.52 7.27 2.79
C TYR A 96 7.33 7.56 4.28
N ARG A 97 7.91 8.64 4.82
CA ARG A 97 7.81 8.99 6.25
C ARG A 97 6.36 9.28 6.65
N GLU A 98 5.69 10.10 5.87
CA GLU A 98 4.31 10.49 6.14
C GLU A 98 3.36 9.30 5.97
N ASN A 99 3.55 8.50 4.92
CA ASN A 99 2.79 7.27 4.70
C ASN A 99 3.02 6.24 5.81
N GLN A 100 4.26 6.05 6.28
CA GLN A 100 4.54 5.20 7.43
C GLN A 100 3.80 5.68 8.69
N SER A 101 3.80 6.99 8.95
CA SER A 101 3.08 7.55 10.10
C SER A 101 1.57 7.42 10.00
N ILE A 102 1.00 7.54 8.79
CA ILE A 102 -0.42 7.28 8.54
C ILE A 102 -0.72 5.81 8.77
N HIS A 103 0.03 4.92 8.12
CA HIS A 103 -0.15 3.47 8.15
C HIS A 103 -0.06 2.88 9.57
N LEU A 104 0.96 3.27 10.34
CA LEU A 104 1.11 2.77 11.70
C LEU A 104 -0.02 3.25 12.64
N ARG A 105 -0.57 4.46 12.41
CA ARG A 105 -1.75 4.93 13.15
C ARG A 105 -3.02 4.23 12.68
N HIS A 106 -3.14 3.93 11.38
CA HIS A 106 -4.21 3.09 10.85
C HIS A 106 -4.19 1.72 11.53
N HIS A 107 -3.03 1.07 11.67
CA HIS A 107 -2.93 -0.18 12.44
C HIS A 107 -3.40 -0.08 13.89
N GLN A 108 -3.13 1.05 14.56
CA GLN A 108 -3.52 1.27 15.95
C GLN A 108 -5.01 1.57 16.13
N GLN A 109 -5.62 2.24 15.15
CA GLN A 109 -6.97 2.79 15.23
C GLN A 109 -7.88 2.25 14.12
N ALA A 110 -7.54 1.10 13.55
CA ALA A 110 -8.14 0.59 12.31
C ALA A 110 -9.66 0.60 12.37
N ALA A 111 -10.28 1.16 11.32
CA ALA A 111 -11.73 1.20 11.17
C ALA A 111 -12.50 1.95 12.27
N THR A 112 -11.82 2.79 13.05
CA THR A 112 -12.44 3.75 13.97
C THR A 112 -12.43 5.17 13.38
N GLU A 113 -13.19 6.10 13.96
CA GLU A 113 -13.15 7.50 13.52
C GLU A 113 -11.78 8.17 13.70
N ALA A 114 -10.93 7.64 14.59
CA ALA A 114 -9.57 8.11 14.82
C ALA A 114 -8.57 7.60 13.76
N ASP A 115 -8.99 6.66 12.90
CA ASP A 115 -8.19 6.15 11.80
C ASP A 115 -7.92 7.30 10.79
N PRO A 116 -6.64 7.63 10.50
CA PRO A 116 -6.34 8.67 9.51
C PRO A 116 -6.89 8.35 8.11
N GLU A 117 -7.16 7.07 7.85
CA GLU A 117 -7.67 6.54 6.58
C GLU A 117 -9.17 6.23 6.62
N PHE A 118 -9.87 6.57 7.71
CA PHE A 118 -11.30 6.31 7.88
C PHE A 118 -12.17 6.86 6.74
N TYR A 119 -11.70 7.91 6.06
CA TYR A 119 -12.40 8.50 4.92
C TYR A 119 -12.48 7.58 3.70
N GLN A 120 -11.57 6.60 3.57
CA GLN A 120 -11.60 5.56 2.54
C GLN A 120 -12.46 4.35 2.97
N ILE A 121 -12.77 4.25 4.27
CA ILE A 121 -13.54 3.15 4.86
C ILE A 121 -15.02 3.51 4.97
N ARG A 122 -15.33 4.72 5.43
CA ARG A 122 -16.68 5.13 5.86
C ARG A 122 -17.67 5.34 4.72
N GLY A 123 -18.94 5.03 5.01
CA GLY A 123 -20.06 5.25 4.09
C GLY A 123 -20.28 4.07 3.13
N GLY A 124 -21.07 4.32 2.08
CA GLY A 124 -21.38 3.28 1.08
C GLY A 124 -20.23 3.03 0.08
N PRO A 125 -20.29 1.91 -0.67
CA PRO A 125 -19.23 1.50 -1.59
C PRO A 125 -18.82 2.56 -2.61
N LEU A 126 -19.79 3.28 -3.20
CA LEU A 126 -19.50 4.31 -4.19
C LEU A 126 -18.69 5.48 -3.59
N ARG A 127 -19.09 5.96 -2.40
CA ARG A 127 -18.40 7.03 -1.71
C ARG A 127 -16.97 6.62 -1.35
N ALA A 128 -16.82 5.41 -0.80
CA ALA A 128 -15.53 4.85 -0.44
C ALA A 128 -14.63 4.66 -1.68
N PHE A 129 -15.19 4.20 -2.81
CA PHE A 129 -14.45 4.06 -4.07
C PHE A 129 -13.96 5.41 -4.60
N VAL A 130 -14.81 6.44 -4.63
CA VAL A 130 -14.39 7.80 -5.02
C VAL A 130 -13.31 8.34 -4.08
N ALA A 131 -13.47 8.12 -2.76
CA ALA A 131 -12.45 8.51 -1.79
C ALA A 131 -11.12 7.77 -2.00
N ALA A 132 -11.16 6.48 -2.32
CA ALA A 132 -9.99 5.66 -2.62
C ALA A 132 -9.29 6.09 -3.92
N MET A 133 -10.08 6.43 -4.95
CA MET A 133 -9.57 7.05 -6.19
C MET A 133 -8.87 8.37 -5.92
N LEU A 134 -9.18 9.09 -4.84
CA LEU A 134 -8.53 10.35 -4.43
C LEU A 134 -7.62 10.19 -3.20
N GLY A 135 -7.30 8.95 -2.82
CA GLY A 135 -6.67 8.63 -1.53
C GLY A 135 -5.37 9.40 -1.30
N SER A 136 -4.48 9.42 -2.30
CA SER A 136 -3.17 10.07 -2.19
C SER A 136 -3.28 11.59 -1.94
N GLU A 137 -4.17 12.28 -2.65
CA GLU A 137 -4.39 13.72 -2.52
C GLU A 137 -5.11 14.06 -1.22
N LEU A 138 -6.12 13.27 -0.83
CA LEU A 138 -6.84 13.47 0.41
C LEU A 138 -5.93 13.24 1.62
N ALA A 139 -5.09 12.21 1.59
CA ALA A 139 -4.07 11.97 2.60
C ALA A 139 -3.08 13.13 2.69
N ALA A 140 -2.58 13.62 1.55
CA ALA A 140 -1.66 14.75 1.50
C ALA A 140 -2.27 16.05 2.03
N ALA A 141 -3.48 16.40 1.59
CA ALA A 141 -4.20 17.57 2.06
C ALA A 141 -4.42 17.51 3.58
N LYS A 142 -4.93 16.39 4.10
CA LYS A 142 -5.13 16.19 5.53
C LYS A 142 -3.84 16.28 6.32
N TRP A 143 -2.75 15.70 5.81
CA TRP A 143 -1.45 15.78 6.46
C TRP A 143 -0.96 17.21 6.54
N VAL A 144 -0.97 17.95 5.42
CA VAL A 144 -0.47 19.33 5.36
C VAL A 144 -1.33 20.26 6.21
N ILE A 145 -2.65 20.09 6.22
CA ILE A 145 -3.54 20.89 7.08
C ILE A 145 -3.23 20.64 8.56
N ALA A 146 -3.02 19.38 8.97
CA ALA A 146 -2.82 19.04 10.37
C ALA A 146 -1.39 19.30 10.88
N ARG A 147 -0.38 19.20 10.02
CA ARG A 147 1.04 19.18 10.43
C ARG A 147 1.93 20.18 9.67
N GLY A 148 1.39 20.87 8.67
CA GLY A 148 2.16 21.69 7.76
C GLY A 148 3.03 20.87 6.79
N MET A 149 3.80 21.59 5.97
CA MET A 149 4.72 21.01 5.00
C MET A 149 6.17 21.15 5.48
N SER A 150 6.74 20.04 5.96
CA SER A 150 8.16 20.00 6.34
C SER A 150 9.09 20.29 5.14
N PRO A 151 10.33 20.75 5.36
CA PRO A 151 11.29 20.98 4.29
C PRO A 151 11.59 19.74 3.43
N SER A 152 11.66 18.55 4.06
CA SER A 152 11.88 17.31 3.32
C SER A 152 10.69 16.97 2.42
N LEU A 153 9.46 17.07 2.93
CA LEU A 153 8.25 16.82 2.15
C LEU A 153 8.12 17.81 0.99
N ARG A 154 8.47 19.09 1.20
CA ARG A 154 8.48 20.11 0.13
C ARG A 154 9.44 19.71 -0.99
N ARG A 155 10.68 19.35 -0.65
CA ARG A 155 11.69 18.91 -1.64
C ARG A 155 11.22 17.69 -2.41
N GLU A 156 10.67 16.69 -1.72
CA GLU A 156 10.15 15.48 -2.36
C GLU A 156 8.95 15.81 -3.28
N ALA A 157 8.02 16.67 -2.85
CA ALA A 157 6.92 17.14 -3.68
C ALA A 157 7.39 17.91 -4.91
N THR A 158 8.41 18.78 -4.76
CA THR A 158 9.01 19.50 -5.89
C THR A 158 9.62 18.54 -6.90
N VAL A 159 10.39 17.54 -6.45
CA VAL A 159 10.97 16.54 -7.37
C VAL A 159 9.87 15.78 -8.11
N ARG A 160 8.83 15.31 -7.42
CA ARG A 160 7.68 14.64 -8.06
C ARG A 160 7.00 15.52 -9.10
N ALA A 161 6.68 16.76 -8.73
CA ALA A 161 6.04 17.71 -9.62
C ALA A 161 6.90 18.00 -10.86
N LEU A 162 8.19 18.27 -10.68
CA LEU A 162 9.10 18.53 -11.80
C LEU A 162 9.17 17.35 -12.76
N VAL A 163 9.36 16.12 -12.25
CA VAL A 163 9.43 14.95 -13.14
C VAL A 163 8.09 14.72 -13.85
N MET A 164 6.96 14.80 -13.15
CA MET A 164 5.65 14.66 -13.81
C MET A 164 5.41 15.72 -14.87
N LEU A 165 5.74 16.99 -14.59
CA LEU A 165 5.64 18.08 -15.57
C LEU A 165 6.55 17.84 -16.78
N THR A 166 7.77 17.35 -16.58
CA THR A 166 8.66 16.96 -17.67
C THR A 166 8.05 15.85 -18.53
N LEU A 167 7.46 14.82 -17.92
CA LEU A 167 6.83 13.72 -18.66
C LEU A 167 5.60 14.19 -19.45
N VAL A 168 4.76 15.05 -18.85
CA VAL A 168 3.62 15.68 -19.53
C VAL A 168 4.08 16.51 -20.73
N ALA A 169 5.11 17.34 -20.56
CA ALA A 169 5.64 18.18 -21.62
C ALA A 169 6.26 17.36 -22.76
N ALA A 170 6.90 16.23 -22.44
CA ALA A 170 7.54 15.37 -23.44
C ALA A 170 6.54 14.58 -24.28
N GLN A 171 5.54 13.94 -23.65
CA GLN A 171 4.55 13.09 -24.34
C GLN A 171 3.19 13.13 -23.62
N PRO A 172 2.37 14.19 -23.81
CA PRO A 172 1.18 14.43 -22.99
C PRO A 172 0.13 13.32 -23.11
N LEU A 173 -0.08 12.76 -24.31
CA LEU A 173 -1.06 11.70 -24.53
C LEU A 173 -0.62 10.37 -23.90
N VAL A 174 0.65 9.99 -24.07
CA VAL A 174 1.20 8.77 -23.45
C VAL A 174 1.18 8.90 -21.92
N PHE A 175 1.56 10.07 -21.40
CA PHE A 175 1.49 10.35 -19.98
C PHE A 175 0.07 10.28 -19.44
N LEU A 176 -0.91 10.86 -20.12
CA LEU A 176 -2.32 10.80 -19.70
C LEU A 176 -2.83 9.37 -19.62
N GLN A 177 -2.54 8.54 -20.63
CA GLN A 177 -2.91 7.13 -20.60
C GLN A 177 -2.23 6.38 -19.44
N TYR A 178 -0.93 6.64 -19.21
CA TYR A 178 -0.18 6.08 -18.09
C TYR A 178 -0.83 6.47 -16.76
N TRP A 179 -1.18 7.75 -16.63
CA TRP A 179 -1.77 8.29 -15.43
C TRP A 179 -3.16 7.69 -15.16
N ILE A 180 -3.97 7.46 -16.20
CA ILE A 180 -5.24 6.72 -16.06
C ILE A 180 -5.00 5.30 -15.55
N VAL A 181 -4.06 4.56 -16.15
CA VAL A 181 -3.73 3.19 -15.74
C VAL A 181 -3.30 3.14 -14.27
N ILE A 182 -2.36 4.00 -13.87
CA ILE A 182 -1.86 3.99 -12.49
C ILE A 182 -2.95 4.44 -11.51
N ARG A 183 -3.74 5.45 -11.87
CA ARG A 183 -4.80 6.00 -11.02
C ARG A 183 -5.91 5.00 -10.76
N THR A 184 -6.36 4.30 -11.78
CA THR A 184 -7.34 3.22 -11.63
C THR A 184 -6.75 2.07 -10.80
N THR A 185 -5.49 1.72 -11.01
CA THR A 185 -4.82 0.67 -10.22
C THR A 185 -4.78 1.03 -8.74
N ILE A 186 -4.31 2.25 -8.41
CA ILE A 186 -4.26 2.80 -7.05
C ILE A 186 -5.65 2.81 -6.42
N GLY A 187 -6.64 3.37 -7.11
CA GLY A 187 -7.97 3.54 -6.54
C GLY A 187 -8.68 2.21 -6.30
N VAL A 188 -8.56 1.26 -7.22
CA VAL A 188 -9.08 -0.10 -7.01
C VAL A 188 -8.34 -0.79 -5.86
N SER A 189 -7.00 -0.72 -5.81
CA SER A 189 -6.25 -1.34 -4.72
C SER A 189 -6.59 -0.72 -3.36
N ASN A 190 -6.71 0.60 -3.28
CA ASN A 190 -7.07 1.31 -2.06
C ASN A 190 -8.50 1.00 -1.64
N PHE A 191 -9.44 0.91 -2.58
CA PHE A 191 -10.82 0.54 -2.28
C PHE A 191 -10.90 -0.89 -1.72
N MET A 192 -10.19 -1.83 -2.35
CA MET A 192 -10.10 -3.19 -1.84
C MET A 192 -9.48 -3.19 -0.44
N PHE A 193 -8.34 -2.55 -0.25
CA PHE A 193 -7.57 -2.60 0.99
C PHE A 193 -8.27 -1.89 2.15
N HIS A 194 -8.79 -0.68 1.93
CA HIS A 194 -9.39 0.12 2.98
C HIS A 194 -10.88 -0.14 3.15
N HIS A 195 -11.67 -0.24 2.09
CA HIS A 195 -13.12 -0.40 2.27
C HIS A 195 -13.51 -1.87 2.43
N LEU A 196 -13.16 -2.74 1.47
CA LEU A 196 -13.65 -4.12 1.48
C LEU A 196 -13.10 -4.96 2.65
N LEU A 197 -11.90 -4.64 3.15
CA LEU A 197 -11.31 -5.33 4.30
C LEU A 197 -11.66 -4.70 5.65
N HIS A 198 -12.29 -3.53 5.68
CA HIS A 198 -12.67 -2.86 6.94
C HIS A 198 -14.14 -2.50 7.08
N TYR A 199 -14.96 -2.81 6.08
CA TYR A 199 -16.40 -2.59 6.12
C TYR A 199 -17.13 -3.83 5.63
N ARG A 200 -18.04 -4.35 6.46
CA ARG A 200 -18.85 -5.52 6.12
C ARG A 200 -20.22 -5.40 6.76
N ARG A 201 -21.27 -5.43 5.95
CA ARG A 201 -22.69 -5.47 6.39
C ARG A 201 -23.02 -4.38 7.43
N GLY A 202 -22.58 -3.14 7.20
CA GLY A 202 -22.85 -2.02 8.11
C GLY A 202 -21.89 -1.90 9.29
N GLN A 203 -20.95 -2.83 9.45
CA GLN A 203 -20.00 -2.85 10.56
C GLN A 203 -18.59 -2.47 10.07
N TYR A 204 -17.91 -1.66 10.87
CA TYR A 204 -16.50 -1.37 10.73
C TYR A 204 -15.70 -2.38 11.55
N GLY A 205 -14.55 -2.82 11.02
CA GLY A 205 -13.68 -3.79 11.69
C GLY A 205 -12.43 -4.09 10.87
N THR A 206 -11.78 -5.21 11.16
CA THR A 206 -10.72 -5.76 10.29
C THR A 206 -11.13 -7.16 9.87
N PHE A 207 -11.18 -7.42 8.56
CA PHE A 207 -11.74 -8.66 8.05
C PHE A 207 -10.80 -9.35 7.08
N CYS A 208 -10.70 -10.67 7.19
CA CYS A 208 -10.08 -11.51 6.18
C CYS A 208 -10.79 -11.39 4.80
N LEU A 209 -10.00 -11.41 3.73
CA LEU A 209 -10.48 -11.55 2.36
C LEU A 209 -10.67 -13.03 2.03
N ARG A 210 -11.92 -13.44 1.82
CA ARG A 210 -12.27 -14.80 1.38
C ARG A 210 -12.69 -14.75 -0.08
N LEU A 211 -11.89 -15.35 -0.96
CA LEU A 211 -12.13 -15.42 -2.40
C LEU A 211 -12.46 -16.86 -2.83
N PRO A 212 -13.33 -17.05 -3.83
CA PRO A 212 -13.45 -18.32 -4.55
C PRO A 212 -12.10 -18.78 -5.10
N GLY A 213 -11.88 -20.10 -5.20
CA GLY A 213 -10.59 -20.69 -5.61
C GLY A 213 -9.95 -20.09 -6.87
N PRO A 214 -10.68 -19.89 -7.99
CA PRO A 214 -10.11 -19.28 -9.19
C PRO A 214 -9.63 -17.83 -8.99
N LEU A 215 -10.34 -17.05 -8.16
CA LEU A 215 -9.97 -15.67 -7.86
C LEU A 215 -8.78 -15.62 -6.89
N ASP A 216 -8.70 -16.52 -5.92
CA ASP A 216 -7.53 -16.66 -5.04
C ASP A 216 -6.28 -17.06 -5.84
N ALA A 217 -6.40 -18.01 -6.77
CA ALA A 217 -5.30 -18.41 -7.65
C ALA A 217 -4.80 -17.24 -8.51
N SER A 218 -5.73 -16.46 -9.07
CA SER A 218 -5.43 -15.26 -9.86
C SER A 218 -4.74 -14.19 -9.01
N LEU A 219 -5.24 -13.94 -7.80
CA LEU A 219 -4.63 -13.00 -6.84
C LEU A 219 -3.19 -13.42 -6.50
N ARG A 220 -2.96 -14.71 -6.20
CA ARG A 220 -1.63 -15.25 -5.90
C ARG A 220 -0.69 -15.20 -7.09
N LEU A 221 -1.18 -15.35 -8.31
CA LEU A 221 -0.37 -15.18 -9.52
C LEU A 221 0.09 -13.73 -9.66
N VAL A 222 -0.84 -12.77 -9.51
CA VAL A 222 -0.56 -11.34 -9.67
C VAL A 222 0.32 -10.82 -8.53
N LEU A 223 0.00 -11.10 -7.27
CA LEU A 223 0.68 -10.53 -6.11
C LEU A 223 1.82 -11.40 -5.57
N GLY A 224 1.82 -12.69 -5.89
CA GLY A 224 2.65 -13.68 -5.22
C GLY A 224 2.01 -14.19 -3.92
N ARG A 225 2.45 -15.39 -3.47
CA ARG A 225 1.86 -16.08 -2.32
C ARG A 225 1.95 -15.29 -1.01
N ALA A 226 3.11 -14.68 -0.75
CA ALA A 226 3.34 -13.92 0.47
C ALA A 226 2.43 -12.68 0.54
N LEU A 227 2.40 -11.86 -0.51
CA LEU A 227 1.63 -10.63 -0.51
C LEU A 227 0.11 -10.89 -0.53
N ALA A 228 -0.34 -11.94 -1.22
CA ALA A 228 -1.73 -12.38 -1.17
C ALA A 228 -2.17 -12.78 0.25
N ALA A 229 -1.27 -13.37 1.06
CA ALA A 229 -1.58 -13.74 2.44
C ALA A 229 -1.89 -12.52 3.33
N VAL A 230 -1.26 -11.36 3.06
CA VAL A 230 -1.59 -10.11 3.77
C VAL A 230 -3.05 -9.71 3.54
N LEU A 231 -3.55 -9.81 2.31
CA LEU A 231 -4.94 -9.50 1.99
C LEU A 231 -5.91 -10.55 2.54
N CYS A 232 -5.58 -11.83 2.36
CA CYS A 232 -6.44 -12.93 2.80
C CYS A 232 -6.56 -13.04 4.33
N GLU A 233 -5.51 -12.67 5.06
CA GLU A 233 -5.43 -12.74 6.52
C GLU A 233 -5.17 -11.34 7.10
N HIS A 234 -5.90 -10.35 6.59
CA HIS A 234 -5.73 -8.93 6.91
C HIS A 234 -5.99 -8.62 8.38
N ASP A 235 -6.97 -9.30 8.99
CA ASP A 235 -7.21 -9.28 10.43
C ASP A 235 -5.99 -9.74 11.24
N ALA A 236 -5.36 -10.85 10.83
CA ALA A 236 -4.13 -11.34 11.45
C ALA A 236 -2.96 -10.36 11.25
N HIS A 237 -2.86 -9.72 10.07
CA HIS A 237 -1.87 -8.68 9.80
C HIS A 237 -2.07 -7.45 10.67
N HIS A 238 -3.31 -7.02 10.91
CA HIS A 238 -3.61 -5.93 11.83
C HIS A 238 -3.25 -6.26 13.28
N ALA A 239 -3.59 -7.47 13.73
CA ALA A 239 -3.28 -7.92 15.08
C ALA A 239 -1.78 -8.11 15.34
N TRP A 240 -1.04 -8.56 14.31
CA TRP A 240 0.35 -8.97 14.42
C TRP A 240 1.22 -8.39 13.30
N GLY A 241 1.18 -7.06 13.15
CA GLY A 241 1.83 -6.32 12.07
C GLY A 241 3.36 -6.42 12.00
N GLN A 242 4.02 -7.19 12.88
CA GLN A 242 5.44 -7.55 12.80
C GLN A 242 5.70 -8.94 12.21
N VAL A 243 4.68 -9.79 12.10
CA VAL A 243 4.75 -11.17 11.60
C VAL A 243 4.91 -11.17 10.09
N LYS A 244 5.73 -12.09 9.57
CA LYS A 244 5.91 -12.28 8.12
C LYS A 244 4.61 -12.74 7.48
N ALA A 245 4.33 -12.24 6.28
CA ALA A 245 3.11 -12.58 5.54
C ALA A 245 2.91 -14.10 5.35
N GLU A 246 3.98 -14.86 5.13
CA GLU A 246 3.91 -16.32 4.95
C GLU A 246 3.48 -17.08 6.23
N ARG A 247 3.44 -16.41 7.38
CA ARG A 247 3.05 -16.96 8.68
C ARG A 247 1.68 -16.48 9.17
N LEU A 248 0.99 -15.63 8.40
CA LEU A 248 -0.35 -15.15 8.75
C LEU A 248 -1.46 -16.21 8.64
N PRO A 249 -1.44 -17.16 7.68
CA PRO A 249 -2.50 -18.17 7.58
C PRO A 249 -2.64 -18.98 8.88
N GLY A 250 -3.85 -18.96 9.46
CA GLY A 250 -4.17 -19.64 10.72
C GLY A 250 -3.59 -18.99 11.98
N LEU A 251 -2.90 -17.84 11.88
CA LEU A 251 -2.19 -17.22 13.00
C LEU A 251 -3.12 -16.90 14.17
N LEU A 252 -4.31 -16.35 13.91
CA LEU A 252 -5.27 -15.98 14.96
C LEU A 252 -5.91 -17.18 15.66
N GLN A 253 -5.86 -18.39 15.07
CA GLN A 253 -6.33 -19.62 15.73
C GLN A 253 -5.35 -20.06 16.81
N ALA A 254 -4.05 -19.92 16.56
CA ALA A 254 -2.99 -20.27 17.50
C ALA A 254 -2.66 -19.13 18.48
N TYR A 255 -2.76 -17.88 18.01
CA TYR A 255 -2.37 -16.66 18.73
C TYR A 255 -3.47 -15.60 18.56
N PRO A 256 -4.54 -15.65 19.37
CA PRO A 256 -5.64 -14.69 19.30
C PRO A 256 -5.16 -13.25 19.42
N ALA A 257 -5.90 -12.32 18.80
CA ALA A 257 -5.55 -10.89 18.84
C ALA A 257 -5.48 -10.38 20.29
N PRO A 258 -4.55 -9.46 20.61
CA PRO A 258 -4.46 -8.86 21.94
C PRO A 258 -5.81 -8.24 22.35
N SER A 259 -6.28 -8.53 23.56
CA SER A 259 -7.46 -7.89 24.13
C SER A 259 -7.27 -6.37 24.18
N GLY A 260 -8.12 -5.63 23.47
CA GLY A 260 -8.06 -4.16 23.36
C GLY A 260 -7.70 -3.62 21.97
N GLY A 261 -7.39 -4.48 21.00
CA GLY A 261 -7.36 -4.07 19.59
C GLY A 261 -8.76 -3.81 19.03
N PRO A 262 -8.92 -2.96 18.00
CA PRO A 262 -10.18 -2.79 17.29
C PRO A 262 -10.65 -4.17 16.77
N ARG A 263 -11.91 -4.54 17.07
CA ARG A 263 -12.56 -5.75 16.56
C ARG A 263 -13.27 -5.42 15.26
#